data_AF-A0A952WG54-F1
#
_entry.id   AF-A0A952WG54-F1
#
_cell.length_a   1.000
_cell.length_b   1.000
_cell.length_c   1.000
_cell.angle_alpha   90.00
_cell.angle_beta   90.00
_cell.angle_gamma   90.00
#
_symmetry.space_group_name_H-M   'P 1'
#
loop_
_entity.id
_entity.type
_entity.pdbx_description
1 polymer ?
#
loop_
_entity_poly.entity_id
_entity_poly.type
_entity_poly.pdbx_seq_one_letter_code
_entity_poly.pdbx_strand_id
1 'polypeptide(L)'
;MEWRVISIGTLPANPLWGEKGQVRTGHATTTLVVSGAKRILIDPGLPDQILAARLAERANIAPSQITHVFLTSFRSDCRRGIGAFANAEWWISEAEREGVGVPLAERLKQLNPDDEEDQVLKEVLSRDVAVLQRCRPAPDRLAERVSIFPLAGVTPGLCGVLFEDARFTVLVTGDAIPTVEHLEKGQVLAGAVDGAKARESFAEAIEVADMFVLGRDNLVVNPTKKPF
;
A
#
# COMPACT_ATOMS: atom_id res chain seq x y z
N MET A 1 -14.94 12.40 9.75
CA MET A 1 -14.12 11.53 8.87
C MET A 1 -14.48 10.11 9.22
N GLU A 2 -14.65 9.24 8.22
CA GLU A 2 -14.92 7.83 8.43
C GLU A 2 -13.89 7.00 7.69
N TRP A 3 -13.44 5.89 8.26
CA TRP A 3 -12.54 4.97 7.58
C TRP A 3 -12.90 3.52 7.91
N ARG A 4 -12.51 2.59 7.04
CA ARG A 4 -12.85 1.18 7.16
C ARG A 4 -11.85 0.29 6.42
N VAL A 5 -11.46 -0.81 7.04
CA VAL A 5 -10.76 -1.90 6.34
C VAL A 5 -11.75 -2.64 5.43
N ILE A 6 -11.50 -2.61 4.13
CA ILE A 6 -12.32 -3.25 3.09
C ILE A 6 -11.94 -4.72 2.94
N SER A 7 -10.64 -5.01 2.89
CA SER A 7 -10.10 -6.37 2.88
C SER A 7 -8.80 -6.45 3.66
N ILE A 8 -8.67 -7.49 4.47
CA ILE A 8 -7.46 -7.78 5.23
C ILE A 8 -6.47 -8.47 4.30
N GLY A 9 -5.26 -7.93 4.21
CA GLY A 9 -4.18 -8.45 3.39
C GLY A 9 -3.55 -9.72 3.97
N THR A 10 -2.56 -10.25 3.26
CA THR A 10 -1.73 -11.33 3.75
C THR A 10 -0.38 -11.35 3.01
N LEU A 11 0.67 -11.79 3.69
CA LEU A 11 1.93 -12.10 3.03
C LEU A 11 1.77 -13.38 2.20
N PRO A 12 2.46 -13.50 1.04
CA PRO A 12 2.45 -14.75 0.28
C PRO A 12 3.18 -15.88 1.03
N ALA A 13 4.07 -15.52 1.95
CA ALA A 13 4.74 -16.39 2.91
C ALA A 13 5.12 -15.55 4.13
N ASN A 14 4.77 -16.00 5.33
CA ASN A 14 5.17 -15.35 6.57
C ASN A 14 6.46 -16.00 7.12
N PRO A 15 7.63 -15.33 7.00
CA PRO A 15 8.89 -15.90 7.48
C PRO A 15 8.89 -16.10 9.00
N LEU A 16 8.06 -15.36 9.74
CA LEU A 16 7.96 -15.47 11.21
C LEU A 16 7.15 -16.68 11.66
N TRP A 17 6.46 -17.35 10.74
CA TRP A 17 5.81 -18.65 10.95
C TRP A 17 6.67 -19.82 10.44
N GLY A 18 7.88 -19.54 9.94
CA GLY A 18 8.76 -20.56 9.36
C GLY A 18 8.38 -20.99 7.93
N GLU A 19 7.52 -20.23 7.25
CA GLU A 19 7.09 -20.53 5.89
C GLU A 19 8.22 -20.28 4.89
N LYS A 20 8.43 -21.24 4.00
CA LYS A 20 9.43 -21.19 2.93
C LYS A 20 8.74 -21.13 1.58
N GLY A 21 9.06 -20.12 0.78
CA GLY A 21 8.43 -19.91 -0.52
C GLY A 21 6.95 -19.51 -0.39
N GLN A 22 6.33 -19.13 -1.51
CA GLN A 22 4.94 -18.68 -1.51
C GLN A 22 3.99 -19.85 -1.23
N VAL A 23 3.16 -19.70 -0.19
CA VAL A 23 2.15 -20.69 0.22
C VAL A 23 0.72 -20.16 0.02
N ARG A 24 0.57 -18.88 -0.31
CA ARG A 24 -0.71 -18.24 -0.61
C ARG A 24 -0.54 -17.04 -1.54
N THR A 25 -1.65 -16.58 -2.12
CA THR A 25 -1.70 -15.34 -2.89
C THR A 25 -1.65 -14.13 -1.94
N GLY A 26 -0.45 -13.61 -1.71
CA GLY A 26 -0.26 -12.41 -0.91
C GLY A 26 -0.89 -11.18 -1.58
N HIS A 27 -1.48 -10.29 -0.79
CA HIS A 27 -2.11 -9.04 -1.22
C HIS A 27 -2.07 -8.01 -0.07
N ALA A 28 -2.15 -6.73 -0.41
CA ALA A 28 -2.18 -5.66 0.57
C ALA A 28 -3.55 -5.54 1.27
N THR A 29 -3.55 -5.03 2.49
CA THR A 29 -4.75 -4.61 3.21
C THR A 29 -5.32 -3.37 2.54
N THR A 30 -6.58 -3.44 2.10
CA THR A 30 -7.26 -2.33 1.44
C THR A 30 -8.06 -1.54 2.46
N THR A 31 -7.83 -0.22 2.52
CA THR A 31 -8.52 0.67 3.45
C THR A 31 -9.26 1.77 2.69
N LEU A 32 -10.51 2.02 3.06
CA LEU A 32 -11.27 3.16 2.55
C LEU A 32 -11.27 4.26 3.61
N VAL A 33 -11.05 5.51 3.19
CA VAL A 33 -11.32 6.70 4.01
C VAL A 33 -12.23 7.67 3.25
N VAL A 34 -13.21 8.22 3.97
CA VAL A 34 -14.16 9.22 3.50
C VAL A 34 -14.00 10.49 4.33
N SER A 35 -13.59 11.56 3.67
CA SER A 35 -13.41 12.89 4.27
C SER A 35 -13.97 13.97 3.33
N GLY A 36 -15.06 14.61 3.75
CA GLY A 36 -15.82 15.52 2.90
C GLY A 36 -16.31 14.83 1.61
N ALA A 37 -15.97 15.41 0.46
CA ALA A 37 -16.30 14.84 -0.86
C ALA A 37 -15.30 13.76 -1.34
N LYS A 38 -14.18 13.56 -0.63
CA LYS A 38 -13.14 12.60 -1.03
C LYS A 38 -13.45 11.20 -0.47
N ARG A 39 -13.45 10.20 -1.35
CA ARG A 39 -13.48 8.77 -1.04
C ARG A 39 -12.19 8.18 -1.57
N ILE A 40 -11.23 7.97 -0.67
CA ILE A 40 -9.87 7.56 -0.99
C ILE A 40 -9.74 6.08 -0.64
N LEU A 41 -9.41 5.27 -1.63
CA LEU A 41 -9.12 3.86 -1.44
C LEU A 41 -7.60 3.64 -1.42
N ILE A 42 -7.10 3.07 -0.34
CA ILE A 42 -5.68 2.81 -0.12
C ILE A 42 -5.39 1.35 -0.45
N ASP A 43 -4.42 1.11 -1.31
CA ASP A 43 -3.92 -0.21 -1.73
C ASP A 43 -5.01 -1.20 -2.20
N PRO A 44 -5.59 -1.02 -3.41
CA PRO A 44 -6.51 -1.98 -4.02
C PRO A 44 -5.77 -3.27 -4.47
N GLY A 45 -5.31 -4.08 -3.50
CA GLY A 45 -4.45 -5.23 -3.72
C GLY A 45 -5.11 -6.51 -4.25
N LEU A 46 -6.45 -6.56 -4.22
CA LEU A 46 -7.28 -7.65 -4.74
C LEU A 46 -7.72 -7.39 -6.19
N PRO A 47 -8.03 -8.41 -7.01
CA PRO A 47 -8.56 -8.24 -8.36
C PRO A 47 -9.86 -7.40 -8.41
N ASP A 48 -10.08 -6.69 -9.52
CA ASP A 48 -11.19 -5.74 -9.74
C ASP A 48 -12.56 -6.26 -9.27
N GLN A 49 -12.96 -7.45 -9.70
CA GLN A 49 -14.28 -8.03 -9.38
C GLN A 49 -14.44 -8.33 -7.88
N ILE A 50 -13.38 -8.85 -7.26
CA ILE A 50 -13.39 -9.18 -5.83
C ILE A 50 -13.45 -7.89 -5.02
N LEU A 51 -12.67 -6.88 -5.42
CA LEU A 51 -12.62 -5.62 -4.71
C LEU A 51 -13.94 -4.85 -4.81
N ALA A 52 -14.62 -4.87 -5.96
CA ALA A 52 -15.96 -4.31 -6.12
C ALA A 52 -16.97 -4.95 -5.16
N ALA A 53 -16.94 -6.28 -5.03
CA ALA A 53 -17.80 -7.00 -4.08
C ALA A 53 -17.49 -6.60 -2.62
N ARG A 54 -16.20 -6.52 -2.24
CA ARG A 54 -15.81 -6.10 -0.88
C ARG A 54 -16.22 -4.67 -0.54
N LEU A 55 -16.15 -3.74 -1.50
CA LEU A 55 -16.63 -2.38 -1.29
C LEU A 55 -18.14 -2.33 -1.04
N ALA A 56 -18.92 -3.09 -1.81
CA ALA A 56 -20.36 -3.20 -1.60
C ALA A 56 -20.70 -3.83 -0.24
N GLU A 57 -20.06 -4.94 0.12
CA GLU A 57 -20.29 -5.66 1.38
C GLU A 57 -19.93 -4.81 2.62
N ARG A 58 -18.80 -4.10 2.57
CA ARG A 58 -18.24 -3.43 3.75
C ARG A 58 -18.71 -2.00 3.93
N ALA A 59 -19.00 -1.30 2.83
CA ALA A 59 -19.25 0.13 2.82
C ALA A 59 -20.44 0.55 1.94
N ASN A 60 -21.11 -0.38 1.25
CA ASN A 60 -22.19 -0.10 0.30
C ASN A 60 -21.79 0.95 -0.75
N ILE A 61 -20.57 0.81 -1.29
CA ILE A 61 -19.97 1.74 -2.27
C ILE A 61 -19.64 0.99 -3.56
N ALA A 62 -20.01 1.55 -4.70
CA ALA A 62 -19.60 1.09 -6.00
C ALA A 62 -18.21 1.64 -6.37
N PRO A 63 -17.41 0.94 -7.19
CA PRO A 63 -16.09 1.43 -7.63
C PRO A 63 -16.13 2.82 -8.27
N SER A 64 -17.20 3.14 -9.02
CA SER A 64 -17.38 4.45 -9.67
C SER A 64 -17.53 5.63 -8.70
N GLN A 65 -17.79 5.37 -7.40
CA GLN A 65 -17.93 6.40 -6.38
C GLN A 65 -16.60 6.71 -5.68
N ILE A 66 -15.57 5.88 -5.88
CA ILE A 66 -14.21 6.16 -5.40
C ILE A 66 -13.65 7.33 -6.21
N THR A 67 -13.23 8.38 -5.51
CA THR A 67 -12.71 9.60 -6.16
C THR A 67 -11.20 9.57 -6.28
N HIS A 68 -10.52 8.88 -5.36
CA HIS A 68 -9.06 8.78 -5.37
C HIS A 68 -8.62 7.37 -4.98
N VAL A 69 -7.50 6.93 -5.53
CA VAL A 69 -6.75 5.76 -5.07
C VAL A 69 -5.39 6.24 -4.58
N PHE A 70 -4.94 5.75 -3.43
CA PHE A 70 -3.58 5.99 -2.94
C PHE A 70 -2.85 4.64 -2.86
N LEU A 71 -1.63 4.60 -3.38
CA LEU A 71 -0.75 3.44 -3.28
C LEU A 71 0.35 3.72 -2.26
N THR A 72 0.46 2.87 -1.24
CA THR A 72 1.54 3.00 -0.24
C THR A 72 2.90 2.64 -0.83
N SER A 73 2.92 1.75 -1.83
CA SER A 73 4.08 1.42 -2.66
C SER A 73 3.62 1.00 -4.06
N PHE A 74 4.53 0.97 -5.05
CA PHE A 74 4.17 0.56 -6.41
C PHE A 74 4.15 -0.97 -6.61
N ARG A 75 4.27 -1.76 -5.54
CA ARG A 75 4.26 -3.22 -5.60
C ARG A 75 2.98 -3.72 -6.26
N SER A 76 3.10 -4.76 -7.08
CA SER A 76 1.98 -5.30 -7.86
C SER A 76 0.80 -5.71 -6.98
N ASP A 77 1.09 -6.26 -5.80
CA ASP A 77 0.11 -6.75 -4.84
C ASP A 77 -0.60 -5.66 -4.01
N CYS A 78 -0.20 -4.40 -4.17
CA CYS A 78 -0.91 -3.21 -3.69
C CYS A 78 -1.91 -2.65 -4.73
N ARG A 79 -1.80 -3.03 -6.02
CA ARG A 79 -2.52 -2.36 -7.12
C ARG A 79 -3.21 -3.28 -8.12
N ARG A 80 -3.40 -4.57 -7.83
CA ARG A 80 -4.05 -5.50 -8.76
C ARG A 80 -5.48 -5.10 -9.16
N GLY A 81 -6.20 -4.44 -8.25
CA GLY A 81 -7.59 -3.99 -8.44
C GLY A 81 -7.72 -2.56 -8.95
N ILE A 82 -6.61 -1.92 -9.31
CA ILE A 82 -6.61 -0.48 -9.61
C ILE A 82 -7.44 -0.17 -10.87
N GLY A 83 -7.59 -1.14 -11.79
CA GLY A 83 -8.36 -1.04 -13.02
C GLY A 83 -9.84 -0.72 -12.79
N ALA A 84 -10.42 -1.21 -11.70
CA ALA A 84 -11.81 -0.94 -11.31
C ALA A 84 -12.10 0.55 -11.06
N PHE A 85 -11.07 1.39 -10.86
CA PHE A 85 -11.19 2.80 -10.51
C PHE A 85 -10.68 3.72 -11.62
N ALA A 86 -11.15 3.47 -12.85
CA ALA A 86 -10.79 4.25 -14.03
C ALA A 86 -11.14 5.75 -13.92
N ASN A 87 -12.14 6.11 -13.11
CA ASN A 87 -12.57 7.50 -12.90
C ASN A 87 -11.88 8.20 -11.72
N ALA A 88 -11.10 7.46 -10.92
CA ALA A 88 -10.41 8.01 -9.76
C ALA A 88 -9.07 8.62 -10.16
N GLU A 89 -8.65 9.64 -9.41
CA GLU A 89 -7.27 10.12 -9.44
C GLU A 89 -6.36 9.15 -8.67
N TRP A 90 -5.25 8.75 -9.27
CA TRP A 90 -4.32 7.80 -8.66
C TRP A 90 -3.12 8.54 -8.09
N TRP A 91 -2.90 8.36 -6.80
CA TRP A 91 -1.82 8.97 -6.06
C TRP A 91 -0.82 7.94 -5.57
N ILE A 92 0.43 8.37 -5.53
CA ILE A 92 1.57 7.67 -4.96
C ILE A 92 2.56 8.73 -4.47
N SER A 93 3.40 8.41 -3.49
CA SER A 93 4.45 9.36 -3.07
C SER A 93 5.39 9.69 -4.25
N GLU A 94 5.90 10.91 -4.29
CA GLU A 94 6.85 11.32 -5.32
C GLU A 94 8.12 10.45 -5.28
N ALA A 95 8.66 10.22 -4.08
CA ALA A 95 9.84 9.38 -3.87
C ALA A 95 9.65 7.95 -4.39
N GLU A 96 8.48 7.35 -4.22
CA GLU A 96 8.22 6.00 -4.74
C GLU A 96 8.08 6.01 -6.26
N ARG A 97 7.40 7.02 -6.80
CA ARG A 97 7.20 7.17 -8.25
C ARG A 97 8.53 7.29 -8.98
N GLU A 98 9.45 8.10 -8.46
CA GLU A 98 10.78 8.28 -9.02
C GLU A 98 11.66 7.05 -8.78
N GLY A 99 11.69 6.56 -7.53
CA GLY A 99 12.51 5.43 -7.11
C GLY A 99 12.18 4.12 -7.83
N VAL A 100 10.92 3.93 -8.26
CA VAL A 100 10.49 2.78 -9.05
C VAL A 100 10.53 3.07 -10.56
N GLY A 101 10.23 4.30 -10.97
CA GLY A 101 10.14 4.66 -12.39
C GLY A 101 11.45 4.54 -13.15
N VAL A 102 12.57 4.94 -12.55
CA VAL A 102 13.89 4.86 -13.19
C VAL A 102 14.31 3.40 -13.45
N PRO A 103 14.34 2.50 -12.44
CA PRO A 103 14.67 1.09 -12.67
C PRO A 103 13.72 0.41 -13.65
N LEU A 104 12.44 0.75 -13.62
CA LEU A 104 11.43 0.17 -14.52
C LEU A 104 11.72 0.53 -15.99
N ALA A 105 12.06 1.79 -16.26
CA ALA A 105 12.39 2.25 -17.60
C ALA A 105 13.73 1.67 -18.09
N GLU A 106 14.73 1.53 -17.21
CA GLU A 106 16.00 0.89 -17.54
C GLU A 106 15.83 -0.59 -17.86
N ARG A 107 15.06 -1.32 -17.05
CA ARG A 107 14.76 -2.74 -17.27
C ARG A 107 14.07 -2.95 -18.62
N LEU A 108 13.10 -2.10 -18.97
CA LEU A 108 12.41 -2.16 -20.25
C LEU A 108 13.35 -1.94 -21.45
N LYS A 109 14.36 -1.07 -21.33
CA LYS A 109 15.35 -0.82 -22.38
C LYS A 109 16.35 -1.96 -22.57
N GLN A 110 16.58 -2.77 -21.55
CA GLN A 110 17.54 -3.87 -21.58
C GLN A 110 16.98 -5.16 -22.20
N LEU A 111 15.67 -5.23 -22.45
CA LEU A 111 15.02 -6.41 -23.01
C LEU A 111 15.38 -6.61 -24.49
N ASN A 112 15.70 -7.85 -24.84
CA ASN A 112 15.94 -8.28 -26.21
C ASN A 112 14.60 -8.55 -26.92
N PRO A 113 14.25 -7.84 -28.00
CA PRO A 113 12.99 -8.08 -28.71
C PRO A 113 12.91 -9.47 -29.37
N ASP A 114 14.04 -10.13 -29.62
CA ASP A 114 14.11 -11.42 -30.30
C ASP A 114 14.02 -12.62 -29.33
N ASP A 115 13.98 -12.36 -28.03
CA ASP A 115 13.84 -13.39 -26.99
C ASP A 115 12.38 -13.50 -26.52
N GLU A 116 11.82 -14.71 -26.54
CA GLU A 116 10.40 -14.96 -26.20
C GLU A 116 10.07 -14.65 -24.73
N GLU A 117 11.01 -14.90 -23.80
CA GLU A 117 10.81 -14.58 -22.38
C GLU A 117 10.82 -13.06 -22.17
N ASP A 118 11.72 -12.36 -22.85
CA ASP A 118 11.79 -10.90 -22.82
C ASP A 118 10.56 -10.26 -23.47
N GLN A 119 9.93 -10.88 -24.47
CA GLN A 119 8.66 -10.40 -25.02
C GLN A 119 7.53 -10.42 -23.98
N VAL A 120 7.39 -11.52 -23.23
CA VAL A 120 6.39 -11.63 -22.15
C VAL A 120 6.70 -10.61 -21.06
N LEU A 121 7.97 -10.48 -20.67
CA LEU A 121 8.40 -9.51 -19.67
C LEU A 121 8.14 -8.07 -20.13
N LYS A 122 8.36 -7.77 -21.41
CA LYS A 122 8.09 -6.45 -22.01
C LYS A 122 6.63 -6.07 -21.91
N GLU A 123 5.70 -6.99 -22.13
CA GLU A 123 4.27 -6.72 -21.96
C GLU A 123 3.93 -6.35 -20.52
N VAL A 124 4.45 -7.10 -19.56
CA VAL A 124 4.24 -6.84 -18.12
C VAL A 124 4.82 -5.49 -17.72
N LEU A 125 6.08 -5.22 -18.08
CA LEU A 125 6.73 -3.94 -17.76
C LEU A 125 6.05 -2.76 -18.44
N SER A 126 5.59 -2.92 -19.68
CA SER A 126 4.85 -1.87 -20.40
C SER A 126 3.53 -1.51 -19.73
N ARG A 127 2.80 -2.52 -19.21
CA ARG A 127 1.60 -2.29 -18.41
C ARG A 127 1.92 -1.57 -17.12
N ASP A 128 2.98 -1.96 -16.44
CA ASP A 128 3.44 -1.31 -15.20
C ASP A 128 3.85 0.15 -15.45
N VAL A 129 4.57 0.44 -16.53
CA VAL A 129 4.90 1.81 -16.95
C VAL A 129 3.64 2.62 -17.19
N ALA A 130 2.65 2.08 -17.90
CA ALA A 130 1.41 2.78 -18.18
C ALA A 130 0.62 3.10 -16.89
N VAL A 131 0.59 2.17 -15.94
CA VAL A 131 -0.03 2.41 -14.63
C VAL A 131 0.72 3.48 -13.84
N LEU A 132 2.06 3.41 -13.78
CA LEU A 132 2.89 4.39 -13.07
C LEU A 132 2.79 5.80 -13.67
N GLN A 133 2.73 5.90 -15.00
CA GLN A 133 2.53 7.16 -15.71
C GLN A 133 1.18 7.80 -15.39
N ARG A 134 0.14 6.99 -15.16
CA ARG A 134 -1.18 7.47 -14.74
C ARG A 134 -1.19 7.94 -13.28
N CYS A 135 -0.32 7.41 -12.43
CA CYS A 135 -0.18 7.88 -11.05
C CYS A 135 0.43 9.30 -11.01
N ARG A 136 -0.17 10.15 -10.18
CA ARG A 136 0.31 11.50 -9.86
C ARG A 136 1.00 11.51 -8.49
N PRO A 137 2.00 12.39 -8.29
CA PRO A 137 2.54 12.65 -6.96
C PRO A 137 1.40 13.06 -6.01
N ALA A 138 1.35 12.41 -4.86
CA ALA A 138 0.38 12.73 -3.81
C ALA A 138 0.72 14.07 -3.16
N PRO A 139 -0.27 14.93 -2.85
CA PRO A 139 -0.03 16.09 -1.98
C PRO A 139 0.21 15.65 -0.53
N ASP A 140 0.88 16.47 0.27
CA ASP A 140 1.11 16.19 1.70
C ASP A 140 -0.19 15.93 2.48
N ARG A 141 -1.25 16.66 2.12
CA ARG A 141 -2.59 16.50 2.67
C ARG A 141 -3.54 15.96 1.61
N LEU A 142 -3.95 14.70 1.78
CA LEU A 142 -4.88 14.02 0.87
C LEU A 142 -6.31 14.53 1.02
N ALA A 143 -6.74 14.80 2.26
CA ALA A 143 -8.04 15.39 2.60
C ALA A 143 -8.00 16.05 3.98
N GLU A 144 -9.12 16.60 4.46
CA GLU A 144 -9.20 17.06 5.85
C GLU A 144 -8.91 15.89 6.81
N ARG A 145 -7.92 16.07 7.71
CA ARG A 145 -7.45 15.06 8.69
C ARG A 145 -6.89 13.77 8.07
N VAL A 146 -6.51 13.81 6.79
CA VAL A 146 -5.86 12.71 6.08
C VAL A 146 -4.60 13.24 5.41
N SER A 147 -3.44 12.80 5.89
CA SER A 147 -2.12 13.19 5.37
C SER A 147 -1.29 11.97 5.01
N ILE A 148 -0.34 12.15 4.10
CA ILE A 148 0.68 11.14 3.83
C ILE A 148 1.68 11.10 5.00
N PHE A 149 2.27 9.92 5.23
CA PHE A 149 3.29 9.73 6.25
C PHE A 149 4.46 8.94 5.65
N PRO A 150 5.59 9.58 5.32
CA PRO A 150 6.75 8.89 4.73
C PRO A 150 7.25 7.76 5.63
N LEU A 151 7.45 6.57 5.05
CA LEU A 151 7.83 5.34 5.75
C LEU A 151 8.83 4.53 4.91
N ALA A 152 9.77 5.24 4.26
CA ALA A 152 10.70 4.66 3.30
C ALA A 152 11.57 3.54 3.90
N GLY A 153 12.16 2.74 3.02
CA GLY A 153 13.16 1.72 3.36
C GLY A 153 12.75 0.32 2.94
N VAL A 154 11.48 -0.06 3.07
CA VAL A 154 11.00 -1.31 2.45
C VAL A 154 10.97 -1.17 0.93
N THR A 155 10.44 -0.05 0.44
CA THR A 155 10.62 0.44 -0.93
C THR A 155 11.22 1.85 -0.86
N PRO A 156 11.77 2.40 -1.96
CA PRO A 156 12.45 3.69 -1.95
C PRO A 156 11.61 4.86 -1.42
N GLY A 157 10.30 4.83 -1.63
CA GLY A 157 9.38 5.87 -1.16
C GLY A 157 8.11 5.34 -0.52
N LEU A 158 8.16 4.17 0.14
CA LEU A 158 7.01 3.63 0.87
C LEU A 158 6.39 4.72 1.74
N CYS A 159 5.08 4.90 1.64
CA CYS A 159 4.39 6.01 2.28
C CYS A 159 3.06 5.52 2.86
N GLY A 160 2.90 5.70 4.16
CA GLY A 160 1.66 5.43 4.86
C GLY A 160 0.66 6.58 4.73
N VAL A 161 -0.51 6.40 5.34
CA VAL A 161 -1.53 7.45 5.44
C VAL A 161 -1.96 7.58 6.89
N LEU A 162 -1.82 8.80 7.42
CA LEU A 162 -2.21 9.15 8.79
C LEU A 162 -3.62 9.74 8.80
N PHE A 163 -4.47 9.19 9.66
CA PHE A 163 -5.80 9.67 9.97
C PHE A 163 -5.80 10.32 11.35
N GLU A 164 -6.21 11.58 11.41
CA GLU A 164 -6.32 12.34 12.66
C GLU A 164 -7.79 12.39 13.11
N ASP A 165 -8.22 11.43 13.94
CA ASP A 165 -9.53 11.52 14.59
C ASP A 165 -9.48 12.53 15.75
N ALA A 166 -10.64 12.88 16.32
CA ALA A 166 -10.71 13.77 17.47
C ALA A 166 -10.12 13.15 18.75
N ARG A 167 -10.05 11.81 18.83
CA ARG A 167 -9.64 11.09 20.05
C ARG A 167 -8.43 10.19 19.89
N PHE A 168 -8.07 9.83 18.67
CA PHE A 168 -6.99 8.90 18.39
C PHE A 168 -6.43 9.13 16.99
N THR A 169 -5.22 8.66 16.75
CA THR A 169 -4.60 8.64 15.43
C THR A 169 -4.50 7.22 14.90
N VAL A 170 -4.70 7.07 13.58
CA VAL A 170 -4.57 5.78 12.89
C VAL A 170 -3.58 5.93 11.75
N LEU A 171 -2.60 5.04 11.68
CA LEU A 171 -1.65 5.01 10.57
C LEU A 171 -1.87 3.75 9.74
N VAL A 172 -2.18 3.92 8.45
CA VAL A 172 -2.07 2.84 7.46
C VAL A 172 -0.60 2.72 7.11
N THR A 173 0.04 1.63 7.51
CA THR A 173 1.51 1.53 7.50
C THR A 173 2.08 1.00 6.19
N GLY A 174 1.24 0.38 5.35
CA GLY A 174 1.74 -0.45 4.26
C GLY A 174 2.75 -1.50 4.78
N ASP A 175 3.74 -1.83 3.98
CA ASP A 175 4.75 -2.83 4.34
C ASP A 175 5.81 -2.37 5.35
N ALA A 176 5.79 -1.11 5.82
CA ALA A 176 6.65 -0.70 6.93
C ALA A 176 6.35 -1.51 8.21
N ILE A 177 5.08 -1.82 8.45
CA ILE A 177 4.65 -2.80 9.47
C ILE A 177 3.69 -3.77 8.78
N PRO A 178 4.18 -4.92 8.28
CA PRO A 178 3.37 -5.79 7.42
C PRO A 178 2.34 -6.61 8.22
N THR A 179 2.72 -7.21 9.35
CA THR A 179 1.84 -8.08 10.15
C THR A 179 2.02 -7.86 11.65
N VAL A 180 1.09 -8.38 12.45
CA VAL A 180 1.17 -8.27 13.92
C VAL A 180 2.44 -8.91 14.47
N GLU A 181 2.90 -10.03 13.88
CA GLU A 181 4.14 -10.68 14.35
C GLU A 181 5.38 -9.82 14.09
N HIS A 182 5.37 -9.03 13.01
CA HIS A 182 6.46 -8.08 12.73
C HIS A 182 6.43 -6.92 13.71
N LEU A 183 5.23 -6.43 14.06
CA LEU A 183 5.05 -5.41 15.08
C LEU A 183 5.56 -5.89 16.44
N GLU A 184 5.11 -7.06 16.90
CA GLU A 184 5.47 -7.64 18.20
C GLU A 184 6.97 -7.92 18.33
N LYS A 185 7.64 -8.35 17.25
CA LYS A 185 9.07 -8.64 17.25
C LYS A 185 9.96 -7.44 16.96
N GLY A 186 9.40 -6.28 16.60
CA GLY A 186 10.18 -5.13 16.15
C GLY A 186 10.98 -5.42 14.87
N GLN A 187 10.43 -6.21 13.95
CA GLN A 187 11.11 -6.70 12.76
C GLN A 187 10.51 -6.15 11.48
N VAL A 188 11.36 -5.66 10.58
CA VAL A 188 10.99 -5.26 9.22
C VAL A 188 11.11 -6.42 8.24
N LEU A 189 10.53 -6.29 7.04
CA LEU A 189 10.67 -7.30 5.99
C LEU A 189 12.14 -7.49 5.60
N ALA A 190 12.57 -8.75 5.48
CA ALA A 190 13.95 -9.09 5.11
C ALA A 190 14.33 -8.61 3.69
N GLY A 191 13.34 -8.40 2.81
CA GLY A 191 13.53 -7.90 1.45
C GLY A 191 13.46 -6.38 1.31
N ALA A 192 13.63 -5.62 2.40
CA ALA A 192 13.67 -4.16 2.35
C ALA A 192 14.86 -3.67 1.49
N VAL A 193 14.62 -2.63 0.68
CA VAL A 193 15.69 -2.02 -0.15
C VAL A 193 16.76 -1.32 0.70
N ASP A 194 16.35 -0.74 1.83
CA ASP A 194 17.23 -0.18 2.86
C ASP A 194 16.72 -0.62 4.24
N GLY A 195 17.39 -1.63 4.81
CA GLY A 195 17.02 -2.18 6.11
C GLY A 195 17.30 -1.25 7.29
N ALA A 196 18.20 -0.28 7.16
CA ALA A 196 18.41 0.72 8.22
C ALA A 196 17.26 1.72 8.22
N LYS A 197 16.93 2.26 7.05
CA LYS A 197 15.82 3.21 6.90
C LYS A 197 14.48 2.57 7.24
N ALA A 198 14.25 1.31 6.84
CA ALA A 198 13.02 0.60 7.18
C ALA A 198 12.83 0.48 8.70
N ARG A 199 13.90 0.25 9.47
CA ARG A 199 13.82 0.17 10.95
C ARG A 199 13.58 1.55 11.58
N GLU A 200 14.16 2.60 11.02
CA GLU A 200 13.89 3.98 11.44
C GLU A 200 12.39 4.32 11.23
N SER A 201 11.87 4.08 10.02
CA SER A 201 10.45 4.32 9.72
C SER A 201 9.51 3.44 10.53
N PHE A 202 9.90 2.20 10.84
CA PHE A 202 9.16 1.34 11.78
C PHE A 202 9.08 1.98 13.18
N ALA A 203 10.19 2.53 13.69
CA ALA A 203 10.22 3.19 14.99
C ALA A 203 9.40 4.50 14.99
N GLU A 204 9.50 5.31 13.92
CA GLU A 204 8.69 6.52 13.75
C GLU A 204 7.18 6.22 13.74
N ALA A 205 6.77 5.15 13.05
CA ALA A 205 5.38 4.70 13.03
C ALA A 205 4.87 4.37 14.44
N ILE A 206 5.68 3.69 15.26
CA ILE A 206 5.35 3.36 16.65
C ILE A 206 5.13 4.62 17.51
N GLU A 207 5.84 5.71 17.24
CA GLU A 207 5.70 6.92 18.05
C GLU A 207 4.45 7.74 17.68
N VAL A 208 4.01 7.71 16.41
CA VAL A 208 3.05 8.69 15.88
C VAL A 208 1.57 8.30 16.05
N ALA A 209 1.25 7.00 16.06
CA ALA A 209 -0.15 6.55 15.98
C ALA A 209 -0.62 5.75 17.21
N ASP A 210 -1.90 5.88 17.56
CA ASP A 210 -2.54 5.04 18.58
C ASP A 210 -2.95 3.67 18.04
N MET A 211 -3.24 3.60 16.73
CA MET A 211 -3.66 2.38 16.05
C MET A 211 -2.96 2.24 14.69
N PHE A 212 -2.79 1.01 14.23
CA PHE A 212 -2.21 0.70 12.93
C PHE A 212 -3.17 -0.12 12.08
N VAL A 213 -3.33 0.25 10.81
CA VAL A 213 -3.78 -0.69 9.79
C VAL A 213 -2.53 -1.24 9.09
N LEU A 214 -2.25 -2.51 9.35
CA LEU A 214 -1.04 -3.17 8.89
C LEU A 214 -1.12 -3.50 7.40
N GLY A 215 0.03 -3.52 6.71
CA GLY A 215 0.06 -3.67 5.25
C GLY A 215 -0.45 -5.02 4.75
N ARG A 216 -0.33 -6.07 5.56
CA ARG A 216 -0.60 -7.49 5.22
C ARG A 216 -1.42 -8.17 6.30
N ASP A 217 -2.09 -7.40 7.14
CA ASP A 217 -2.85 -7.86 8.29
C ASP A 217 -3.89 -6.80 8.69
N ASN A 218 -4.61 -7.01 9.78
CA ASN A 218 -5.74 -6.20 10.18
C ASN A 218 -5.33 -4.96 11.02
N LEU A 219 -6.34 -4.23 11.48
CA LEU A 219 -6.22 -3.18 12.48
C LEU A 219 -5.73 -3.72 13.82
N VAL A 220 -4.72 -3.07 14.40
CA VAL A 220 -4.21 -3.36 15.75
C VAL A 220 -4.07 -2.08 16.57
N VAL A 221 -4.15 -2.21 17.89
CA VAL A 221 -3.78 -1.12 18.82
C VAL A 221 -2.26 -1.07 18.90
N ASN A 222 -1.70 0.13 18.92
CA ASN A 222 -0.27 0.29 19.13
C ASN A 222 0.11 -0.23 20.52
N PRO A 223 0.96 -1.28 20.62
CA PRO A 223 1.30 -1.91 21.90
C PRO A 223 2.09 -0.99 22.84
N THR A 224 2.67 0.11 22.34
CA THR A 224 3.40 1.07 23.16
C THR A 224 2.52 2.18 23.74
N LYS A 225 1.27 2.31 23.26
CA LYS A 225 0.31 3.30 23.75
C LYS A 225 -0.61 2.65 24.78
N LYS A 226 -1.07 3.43 25.76
CA LYS A 226 -2.06 2.93 26.74
C LYS A 226 -3.40 2.74 26.02
N PRO A 227 -4.06 1.57 26.14
CA PRO A 227 -5.43 1.42 25.65
C PRO A 227 -6.34 2.40 26.40
N PHE A 228 -7.16 3.11 25.62
CA PHE A 228 -8.13 4.11 26.07
C PHE A 228 -9.26 3.51 26.90
#